data_AF-A0AA90PYB3-F1
#
_entry.id   AF-A0AA90PYB3-F1
#
_cell.length_a   1.000
_cell.length_b   1.000
_cell.length_c   1.000
_cell.angle_alpha   90.00
_cell.angle_beta   90.00
_cell.angle_gamma   90.00
#
_symmetry.space_group_name_H-M   'P 1'
#
loop_
_entity.id
_entity.type
_entity.pdbx_description
1 polymer ?
#
loop_
_entity_poly.entity_id
_entity_poly.type
_entity_poly.pdbx_seq_one_letter_code
_entity_poly.pdbx_strand_id
1 'polypeptide(L)'
;MSEALNETEQTALRAASEAFVLIRMLTARPMSPEAQQIIHDMADAFHNVPEQCAGGAEQRKANAFLIQAAVRNGVKAYNKHGLASRHLPTAV
;
A
#
# COMPACT_ATOMS: atom_id res chain seq x y z
N MET A 1 -25.11 -9.19 -1.73
CA MET A 1 -24.09 -9.15 -2.80
C MET A 1 -22.98 -8.23 -2.33
N SER A 2 -21.71 -8.62 -2.47
CA SER A 2 -20.61 -7.66 -2.25
C SER A 2 -20.66 -6.64 -3.37
N GLU A 3 -20.86 -5.36 -3.05
CA GLU A 3 -20.66 -4.28 -4.04
C GLU A 3 -19.23 -4.35 -4.57
N ALA A 4 -19.05 -4.03 -5.84
CA ALA A 4 -17.75 -3.97 -6.47
C ALA A 4 -16.82 -2.96 -5.75
N LEU A 5 -15.51 -3.19 -5.83
CA LEU A 5 -14.53 -2.27 -5.27
C LEU A 5 -14.50 -0.98 -6.07
N ASN A 6 -14.43 0.16 -5.39
CA ASN A 6 -14.25 1.45 -6.07
C ASN A 6 -12.80 1.63 -6.56
N GLU A 7 -12.56 2.68 -7.35
CA GLU A 7 -11.25 2.92 -7.97
C GLU A 7 -10.13 3.13 -6.92
N THR A 8 -10.43 3.81 -5.81
CA THR A 8 -9.44 4.03 -4.74
C THR A 8 -9.07 2.72 -4.04
N GLU A 9 -10.06 1.88 -3.73
CA GLU A 9 -9.86 0.55 -3.15
C GLU A 9 -9.03 -0.35 -4.07
N GLN A 10 -9.35 -0.37 -5.37
CA GLN A 10 -8.59 -1.12 -6.37
C GLN A 10 -7.15 -0.61 -6.49
N THR A 11 -6.97 0.70 -6.53
CA THR A 11 -5.65 1.34 -6.62
C THR A 11 -4.80 1.00 -5.40
N ALA A 12 -5.37 1.13 -4.20
CA ALA A 12 -4.68 0.80 -2.96
C ALA A 12 -4.29 -0.69 -2.90
N LEU A 13 -5.16 -1.60 -3.32
CA LEU A 13 -4.84 -3.04 -3.37
C LEU A 13 -3.72 -3.35 -4.36
N ARG A 14 -3.71 -2.73 -5.53
CA ARG A 14 -2.63 -2.93 -6.51
C ARG A 14 -1.29 -2.40 -5.97
N ALA A 15 -1.28 -1.22 -5.36
CA ALA A 15 -0.11 -0.67 -4.71
C ALA A 15 0.40 -1.55 -3.55
N ALA A 16 -0.51 -2.07 -2.72
CA ALA A 16 -0.18 -3.01 -1.65
C ALA A 16 0.45 -4.30 -2.20
N SER A 17 -0.09 -4.85 -3.29
CA SER A 17 0.47 -6.02 -3.97
C SER A 17 1.89 -5.76 -4.48
N GLU A 18 2.14 -4.62 -5.12
CA GLU A 18 3.49 -4.25 -5.56
C GLU A 18 4.46 -4.08 -4.38
N ALA A 19 3.99 -3.44 -3.30
CA ALA A 19 4.77 -3.25 -2.08
C ALA A 19 5.19 -4.59 -1.45
N PHE A 20 4.28 -5.57 -1.37
CA PHE A 20 4.61 -6.89 -0.82
C PHE A 20 5.60 -7.66 -1.70
N VAL A 21 5.52 -7.52 -3.03
CA VAL A 21 6.52 -8.09 -3.94
C VAL A 21 7.89 -7.46 -3.71
N LEU A 22 7.96 -6.13 -3.59
CA LEU A 22 9.21 -5.42 -3.29
C LEU A 22 9.80 -5.87 -1.95
N ILE A 23 8.98 -5.92 -0.90
CA ILE A 23 9.41 -6.42 0.42
C ILE A 23 10.02 -7.81 0.28
N ARG A 24 9.33 -8.73 -0.41
CA ARG A 24 9.86 -10.07 -0.67
C ARG A 24 11.22 -10.02 -1.38
N MET A 25 11.38 -9.19 -2.41
CA MET A 25 12.65 -9.05 -3.14
C MET A 25 13.78 -8.53 -2.26
N LEU A 26 13.51 -7.54 -1.41
CA LEU A 26 14.49 -6.98 -0.47
C LEU A 26 14.88 -8.00 0.60
N THR A 27 13.91 -8.74 1.15
CA THR A 27 14.16 -9.78 2.16
C THR A 27 14.94 -10.99 1.64
N ALA A 28 14.97 -11.21 0.32
CA ALA A 28 15.69 -12.33 -0.29
C ALA A 28 17.22 -12.11 -0.39
N ARG A 29 17.71 -10.94 0.02
CA ARG A 29 19.13 -10.55 0.01
C ARG A 29 19.62 -10.32 1.44
N PRO A 30 20.94 -10.29 1.70
CA PRO A 30 21.46 -9.84 2.98
C PRO A 30 20.87 -8.48 3.37
N MET A 31 20.27 -8.40 4.56
CA MET A 31 19.48 -7.25 5.00
C MET A 31 20.39 -6.07 5.33
N SER A 32 20.38 -5.02 4.50
CA SER A 32 21.00 -3.74 4.83
C SER A 32 20.06 -2.89 5.71
N PRO A 33 20.58 -1.92 6.49
CA PRO A 33 19.74 -0.99 7.25
C PRO A 33 18.76 -0.20 6.37
N GLU A 34 19.18 0.18 5.16
CA GLU A 34 18.33 0.85 4.19
C GLU A 34 17.18 -0.05 3.72
N ALA A 35 17.47 -1.31 3.36
CA ALA A 35 16.45 -2.27 2.97
C ALA A 35 15.44 -2.52 4.10
N GLN A 36 15.92 -2.62 5.35
CA GLN A 36 15.07 -2.74 6.52
C GLN A 36 14.12 -1.54 6.67
N GLN A 37 14.63 -0.31 6.49
CA GLN A 37 13.80 0.89 6.57
C GLN A 37 12.77 0.95 5.44
N ILE A 38 13.13 0.59 4.21
CA ILE A 38 12.20 0.53 3.08
C ILE A 38 11.09 -0.48 3.38
N ILE A 39 11.44 -1.67 3.89
CA ILE A 39 10.46 -2.70 4.25
C ILE A 39 9.48 -2.20 5.31
N HIS A 40 9.99 -1.58 6.38
CA HIS A 40 9.15 -1.02 7.44
C HIS A 40 8.20 0.05 6.90
N ASP A 41 8.73 1.05 6.18
CA ASP A 41 7.92 2.16 5.65
C ASP A 41 6.81 1.65 4.70
N MET A 42 7.10 0.65 3.86
CA MET A 42 6.11 0.07 2.94
C MET A 42 5.10 -0.85 3.64
N ALA A 43 5.55 -1.63 4.64
CA ALA A 43 4.67 -2.48 5.43
C ALA A 43 3.69 -1.63 6.26
N ASP A 44 4.19 -0.59 6.94
CA ASP A 44 3.37 0.34 7.72
C ASP A 44 2.34 1.04 6.84
N ALA A 45 2.71 1.42 5.61
CA ALA A 45 1.80 2.05 4.67
C ALA A 45 0.65 1.11 4.22
N PHE A 46 0.93 -0.17 3.95
CA PHE A 46 -0.01 -1.03 3.19
C PHE A 46 -0.57 -2.25 3.94
N HIS A 47 -0.07 -2.62 5.12
CA HIS A 47 -0.45 -3.88 5.78
C HIS A 47 -1.96 -4.03 6.03
N ASN A 48 -2.67 -2.93 6.32
CA ASN A 48 -4.11 -2.98 6.62
C ASN A 48 -5.03 -2.89 5.39
N VAL A 49 -4.49 -2.54 4.20
CA VAL A 49 -5.31 -2.33 2.99
C VAL A 49 -6.09 -3.58 2.58
N PRO A 50 -5.52 -4.81 2.59
CA PRO A 50 -6.28 -6.00 2.24
C PRO A 50 -7.51 -6.22 3.12
N GLU A 51 -7.37 -6.06 4.43
CA GLU A 51 -8.46 -6.22 5.38
C GLU A 51 -9.54 -5.14 5.20
N GLN A 52 -9.11 -3.88 5.04
CA GLN A 52 -10.02 -2.75 4.84
C GLN A 52 -10.85 -2.89 3.55
N CYS A 53 -10.30 -3.51 2.52
CA CYS A 53 -10.99 -3.77 1.25
C CYS A 53 -11.79 -5.09 1.24
N ALA A 54 -11.56 -6.01 2.18
CA ALA A 54 -12.27 -7.29 2.25
C ALA A 54 -13.67 -7.19 2.91
N GLY A 55 -13.94 -6.09 3.63
CA GLY A 55 -15.22 -5.86 4.30
C GLY A 55 -16.40 -5.66 3.34
N GLY A 56 -17.63 -5.71 3.89
CA GLY A 56 -18.85 -5.33 3.18
C GLY A 56 -18.87 -3.83 2.85
N ALA A 57 -19.73 -3.41 1.90
CA ALA A 57 -19.76 -2.05 1.36
C ALA A 57 -19.83 -0.95 2.43
N GLU A 58 -20.69 -1.09 3.43
CA GLU A 58 -20.82 -0.11 4.52
C GLU A 58 -19.56 -0.01 5.38
N GLN A 59 -18.91 -1.14 5.66
CA GLN A 59 -17.64 -1.16 6.38
C GLN A 59 -16.53 -0.49 5.57
N ARG A 60 -16.48 -0.74 4.26
CA ARG A 60 -15.48 -0.09 3.39
C ARG A 60 -15.69 1.41 3.29
N LYS A 61 -16.94 1.87 3.20
CA LYS A 61 -17.28 3.30 3.28
C LYS A 61 -16.81 3.92 4.60
N ALA A 62 -17.07 3.25 5.73
CA ALA A 62 -16.59 3.70 7.03
C ALA A 62 -15.05 3.74 7.12
N ASN A 63 -14.37 2.80 6.45
CA ASN A 63 -12.91 2.67 6.42
C ASN A 63 -12.23 3.48 5.31
N ALA A 64 -12.97 4.24 4.49
CA ALA A 64 -12.42 4.91 3.31
C ALA A 64 -11.25 5.85 3.66
N PHE A 65 -11.33 6.51 4.82
CA PHE A 65 -10.25 7.39 5.31
C PHE A 65 -8.95 6.64 5.60
N LEU A 66 -9.03 5.38 6.04
CA LEU A 66 -7.87 4.54 6.32
C LEU A 66 -7.18 4.11 5.01
N ILE A 67 -7.97 3.74 4.01
CA ILE A 67 -7.46 3.40 2.67
C ILE A 67 -6.78 4.62 2.04
N GLN A 68 -7.38 5.80 2.16
CA GLN A 68 -6.75 7.04 1.71
C GLN A 68 -5.46 7.38 2.49
N ALA A 69 -5.43 7.12 3.79
CA ALA A 69 -4.24 7.30 4.61
C ALA A 69 -3.11 6.36 4.18
N ALA A 70 -3.43 5.09 3.90
CA ALA A 70 -2.49 4.11 3.36
C ALA A 70 -1.88 4.59 2.03
N VAL A 71 -2.70 5.06 1.09
CA VAL A 71 -2.22 5.63 -0.18
C VAL A 71 -1.28 6.82 0.06
N ARG A 72 -1.65 7.77 0.93
CA ARG A 72 -0.78 8.91 1.25
C ARG A 72 0.56 8.49 1.85
N ASN A 73 0.55 7.53 2.76
CA ASN A 73 1.78 7.00 3.37
C ASN A 73 2.63 6.26 2.34
N GLY A 74 2.00 5.49 1.46
CA GLY A 74 2.65 4.83 0.34
C GLY A 74 3.35 5.81 -0.61
N VAL A 75 2.69 6.91 -0.97
CA VAL A 75 3.30 7.99 -1.80
C VAL A 75 4.51 8.61 -1.09
N LYS A 76 4.43 8.84 0.23
CA LYS A 76 5.57 9.36 1.00
C LYS A 76 6.75 8.38 1.01
N ALA A 77 6.49 7.10 1.29
CA ALA A 77 7.53 6.06 1.28
C ALA A 77 8.16 5.93 -0.11
N TYR A 78 7.33 5.94 -1.15
CA TYR A 78 7.73 5.94 -2.55
C TYR A 78 8.69 7.09 -2.88
N ASN A 79 8.28 8.33 -2.58
CA ASN A 79 9.08 9.52 -2.86
C ASN A 79 10.38 9.55 -2.05
N LYS A 80 10.32 9.11 -0.78
CA LYS A 80 11.48 9.06 0.12
C LYS A 80 12.56 8.12 -0.39
N HIS A 81 12.16 6.96 -0.93
CA HIS A 81 13.09 5.89 -1.31
C HIS A 81 13.28 5.75 -2.83
N GLY A 82 12.69 6.64 -3.63
CA GLY A 82 12.81 6.63 -5.09
C GLY A 82 12.31 5.33 -5.72
N LEU A 83 11.28 4.71 -5.14
CA LEU A 83 10.72 3.47 -5.66
C LEU A 83 10.02 3.72 -7.00
N ALA A 84 9.61 2.67 -7.72
CA ALA A 84 8.81 2.75 -8.94
C ALA A 84 7.51 1.95 -8.73
N SER A 85 6.34 2.60 -8.63
CA SER A 85 5.02 2.01 -8.47
C SER A 85 4.11 2.69 -9.47
N ARG A 86 3.47 1.88 -10.31
CA ARG A 86 2.63 2.38 -11.40
C ARG A 86 1.20 2.65 -10.95
N HIS A 87 0.89 2.32 -9.71
CA HIS A 87 -0.46 2.40 -9.14
C HIS A 87 -0.58 3.50 -8.10
N LEU A 88 0.51 3.99 -7.55
CA LEU A 88 0.45 5.16 -6.69
C LEU A 88 0.42 6.44 -7.52
N PRO A 89 -0.43 7.42 -7.16
CA PRO A 89 -0.34 8.73 -7.76
C PRO A 89 1.03 9.33 -7.41
N THR A 90 1.77 9.76 -8.41
CA THR A 90 2.95 10.61 -8.19
C THR A 90 2.45 11.92 -7.57
N ALA A 91 2.96 12.26 -6.39
CA ALA A 91 2.74 13.61 -5.88
C ALA A 91 3.36 14.61 -6.88
N VAL A 92 2.56 15.58 -7.32
CA VAL A 92 3.05 16.78 -8.00
C VAL A 92 3.78 17.66 -7.00
#